data_AF-A0A7K7JP77-F1
#
_entry.id   AF-A0A7K7JP77-F1
#
_cell.length_a   1.000
_cell.length_b   1.000
_cell.length_c   1.000
_cell.angle_alpha   90.00
_cell.angle_beta   90.00
_cell.angle_gamma   90.00
#
_symmetry.space_group_name_H-M   'P 1'
#
loop_
_entity.id
_entity.type
_entity.pdbx_description
1 polymer ?
#
loop_
_entity_poly.entity_id
_entity_poly.type
_entity_poly.pdbx_seq_one_letter_code
_entity_poly.pdbx_strand_id
1 'polypeptide(L)'
;HCMVNFIKENLLGSIKEFRNRFINPIQNGQCADSTPVDVRVMKKRAHILYEMLAGCVQRKDYTALTKFLPPKYEYVLEVRMTPIQCKLYQYYLDHLT
;
A
#
# COMPACT_ATOMS: atom_id res chain seq x y z
N HIS A 1 7.64 -5.61 9.84
CA HIS A 1 8.66 -5.76 10.90
C HIS A 1 8.84 -7.22 11.29
N CYS A 2 7.83 -7.89 11.87
CA CYS A 2 7.95 -9.26 12.39
C CYS A 2 8.48 -10.29 11.38
N MET A 3 7.93 -10.37 10.18
CA MET A 3 8.37 -11.35 9.16
C MET A 3 9.84 -11.15 8.75
N VAL A 4 10.27 -9.91 8.56
CA VAL A 4 11.66 -9.61 8.18
C VAL A 4 12.61 -9.85 9.35
N ASN A 5 12.21 -9.47 10.56
CA ASN A 5 13.04 -9.70 11.75
C ASN A 5 13.21 -11.19 12.07
N PHE A 6 12.22 -12.03 11.74
CA PHE A 6 12.33 -13.49 11.88
C PHE A 6 13.37 -14.09 10.92
N ILE A 7 13.40 -13.62 9.67
CA ILE A 7 14.32 -14.15 8.64
C ILE A 7 15.71 -13.55 8.79
N LYS A 8 15.81 -12.27 9.18
CA LYS A 8 17.05 -11.53 9.37
C LYS A 8 16.92 -10.57 10.54
N GLU A 9 17.33 -11.03 11.70
CA GLU A 9 17.26 -10.26 12.94
C GLU A 9 17.95 -8.91 12.80
N ASN A 10 17.36 -7.88 13.42
CA ASN A 10 17.88 -6.52 13.53
C ASN A 10 18.09 -5.76 12.20
N LEU A 11 17.74 -6.31 11.03
CA LEU A 11 17.86 -5.61 9.75
C LEU A 11 17.11 -4.27 9.73
N LEU A 12 15.93 -4.24 10.36
CA LEU A 12 15.05 -3.07 10.40
C LEU A 12 15.16 -2.28 11.72
N GLY A 13 16.05 -2.71 12.63
CA GLY A 13 16.13 -2.20 14.00
C GLY A 13 14.92 -2.57 14.85
N SER A 14 14.76 -1.86 15.96
CA SER A 14 13.61 -2.02 16.85
C SER A 14 12.29 -1.63 16.16
N ILE A 15 11.17 -2.12 16.68
CA ILE A 15 9.83 -1.77 16.16
C ILE A 15 9.59 -0.25 16.18
N LYS A 16 10.09 0.45 17.20
CA LYS A 16 9.94 1.90 17.37
C LYS A 16 10.73 2.66 16.31
N GLU A 17 11.97 2.24 16.05
CA GLU A 17 12.80 2.84 15.00
C GLU A 17 12.21 2.58 13.62
N PHE A 18 11.78 1.34 13.35
CA PHE A 18 11.14 1.00 12.09
C PHE A 18 9.89 1.84 11.84
N ARG A 19 9.06 2.02 12.88
CA ARG A 19 7.85 2.83 12.80
C ARG A 19 8.15 4.30 12.48
N ASN A 20 9.10 4.90 13.19
CA ASN A 20 9.46 6.31 12.99
C ASN A 20 10.20 6.55 11.66
N ARG A 21 11.07 5.61 11.25
CA ARG A 21 11.88 5.77 10.04
C ARG A 21 11.11 5.47 8.75
N PHE A 22 10.14 4.56 8.81
CA PHE A 22 9.47 4.06 7.61
C PHE A 22 7.95 4.16 7.70
N ILE A 23 7.30 3.50 8.67
CA ILE A 23 5.82 3.41 8.69
C ILE A 23 5.17 4.79 8.72
N ASN A 24 5.47 5.59 9.73
CA ASN A 24 4.84 6.90 9.93
C ASN A 24 5.08 7.84 8.73
N PRO A 25 6.32 8.07 8.25
CA PRO A 25 6.53 8.96 7.11
C PRO A 25 5.97 8.42 5.80
N ILE A 26 5.89 7.09 5.64
CA ILE A 26 5.29 6.51 4.43
C ILE A 26 3.79 6.72 4.45
N GLN A 27 3.12 6.38 5.55
CA GLN A 27 1.67 6.57 5.71
C GLN A 27 1.28 8.05 5.59
N ASN A 28 2.06 8.95 6.21
CA ASN A 28 1.79 10.38 6.17
C ASN A 28 1.84 10.99 4.76
N GLY A 29 2.57 10.39 3.82
CA GLY A 29 2.62 10.86 2.43
C GLY A 29 1.59 10.20 1.50
N GLN A 30 0.75 9.28 2.01
CA GLN A 30 -0.30 8.58 1.27
C GLN A 30 -1.70 9.14 1.53
N CYS A 31 -1.84 10.11 2.43
CA CYS A 31 -3.12 10.71 2.77
C CYS A 31 -3.55 11.70 1.67
N ALA A 32 -4.86 11.90 1.52
CA ALA A 32 -5.41 12.82 0.52
C ALA A 32 -5.00 14.30 0.78
N ASP A 33 -4.73 14.62 2.04
CA ASP A 33 -4.31 15.93 2.55
C ASP A 33 -2.79 16.07 2.72
N SER A 34 -2.00 15.08 2.29
CA SER A 34 -0.54 15.12 2.37
C SER A 34 0.06 16.30 1.60
N THR A 35 1.01 17.01 2.21
CA THR A 35 1.72 18.09 1.52
C THR A 35 2.71 17.54 0.48
N PRO A 36 3.15 18.35 -0.50
CA PRO A 36 4.22 17.94 -1.42
C PRO A 36 5.52 17.52 -0.73
N VAL A 37 5.78 18.04 0.47
CA VAL A 37 6.95 17.67 1.29
C VAL A 37 6.76 16.27 1.87
N ASP A 38 5.57 15.96 2.39
CA ASP A 38 5.25 14.63 2.93
C ASP A 38 5.38 13.55 1.86
N VAL A 39 4.85 13.80 0.67
CA VAL A 39 4.96 12.88 -0.48
C VAL A 39 6.44 12.65 -0.84
N ARG A 40 7.28 13.69 -0.82
CA ARG A 40 8.71 13.56 -1.11
C ARG A 40 9.43 12.74 -0.05
N VAL A 41 9.14 12.97 1.23
CA VAL A 41 9.71 12.22 2.34
C VAL A 41 9.28 10.76 2.27
N MET A 42 7.99 10.49 2.05
CA MET A 42 7.45 9.14 1.82
C MET A 42 8.23 8.43 0.70
N LYS A 43 8.32 9.02 -0.50
CA LYS A 43 9.01 8.39 -1.65
C LYS A 43 10.45 8.03 -1.31
N LYS A 44 11.17 8.94 -0.64
CA LYS A 44 12.55 8.69 -0.20
C LYS A 44 12.63 7.55 0.81
N ARG A 45 11.77 7.52 1.82
CA ARG A 45 11.76 6.45 2.84
C ARG A 45 11.36 5.10 2.26
N ALA A 46 10.38 5.07 1.35
CA ALA A 46 9.97 3.87 0.64
C ALA A 46 11.10 3.31 -0.22
N HIS A 47 11.83 4.16 -0.95
CA HIS A 47 12.99 3.73 -1.74
C HIS A 47 14.12 3.18 -0.87
N ILE A 48 14.48 3.85 0.22
CA ILE A 48 15.50 3.33 1.16
C ILE A 48 15.09 1.97 1.74
N LEU A 49 13.81 1.81 2.10
CA LEU A 49 13.31 0.54 2.62
C LEU A 49 13.41 -0.57 1.56
N TYR A 50 13.06 -0.27 0.30
CA TYR A 50 13.17 -1.21 -0.79
C TYR A 50 14.62 -1.69 -0.97
N GLU A 51 15.59 -0.77 -1.04
CA GLU A 51 17.02 -1.11 -1.18
C GLU A 51 17.52 -1.95 0.00
N MET A 52 17.12 -1.61 1.23
CA MET A 52 17.47 -2.42 2.41
C MET A 52 16.95 -3.86 2.33
N LEU A 53 15.82 -4.07 1.67
CA LEU A 53 15.17 -5.38 1.53
C LEU A 53 15.61 -6.14 0.27
N ALA A 54 16.31 -5.50 -0.67
CA ALA A 54 16.69 -6.10 -1.95
C ALA A 54 17.49 -7.40 -1.81
N GLY A 55 18.29 -7.53 -0.74
CA GLY A 55 19.06 -8.74 -0.45
C GLY A 55 18.30 -9.87 0.24
N CYS A 56 17.07 -9.65 0.70
CA CYS A 56 16.28 -10.66 1.41
C CYS A 56 14.87 -10.87 0.84
N VAL A 57 14.41 -9.99 -0.05
CA VAL A 57 13.10 -10.09 -0.71
C VAL A 57 13.32 -10.26 -2.20
N GLN A 58 12.99 -11.45 -2.72
CA GLN A 58 12.93 -11.68 -4.15
C GLN A 58 11.48 -11.55 -4.62
N ARG A 59 11.18 -10.47 -5.33
CA ARG A 59 9.88 -10.26 -5.97
C ARG A 59 10.02 -10.44 -7.49
N LYS A 60 9.19 -11.32 -8.06
CA LYS A 60 9.03 -11.48 -9.51
C LYS A 60 7.59 -11.16 -9.86
N ASP A 61 7.39 -10.16 -10.72
CA ASP A 61 6.06 -9.82 -11.18
C ASP A 61 5.57 -10.83 -12.23
N TYR A 62 4.28 -10.75 -12.57
CA TYR A 62 3.63 -11.65 -13.53
C TYR A 62 4.34 -11.71 -14.90
N THR A 63 5.11 -10.66 -15.24
CA THR A 63 5.96 -10.58 -16.43
C THR A 63 6.97 -11.73 -16.56
N ALA A 64 7.30 -12.40 -15.45
CA ALA A 64 8.12 -13.61 -15.48
C ALA A 64 7.42 -14.79 -16.20
N LEU A 65 6.09 -14.83 -16.20
CA LEU A 65 5.27 -15.93 -16.70
C LEU A 65 4.50 -15.58 -17.99
N THR A 66 4.40 -14.29 -18.35
CA THR A 66 3.62 -13.83 -19.51
C THR A 66 4.01 -14.48 -20.84
N LYS A 67 5.27 -14.91 -20.98
CA LYS A 67 5.76 -15.60 -22.20
C LYS A 67 5.25 -17.04 -22.34
N PHE A 68 4.78 -17.63 -21.24
CA PHE A 68 4.43 -19.05 -21.16
C PHE A 68 2.95 -19.28 -20.91
N LEU A 69 2.21 -18.24 -20.51
CA LEU A 69 0.80 -18.32 -20.18
C LEU A 69 -0.04 -17.56 -21.22
N PRO A 70 -1.28 -17.99 -21.46
CA PRO A 70 -2.26 -17.20 -22.20
C PRO A 70 -2.45 -15.79 -21.58
N PRO A 71 -2.91 -14.81 -22.37
CA PRO A 71 -3.14 -13.46 -21.87
C PRO A 71 -4.18 -13.45 -20.74
N LYS A 72 -3.89 -12.68 -19.68
CA LYS A 72 -4.82 -12.43 -18.59
C LYS A 72 -5.68 -11.20 -18.93
N TYR A 73 -7.00 -11.35 -18.92
CA TYR A 73 -7.93 -10.24 -19.09
C TYR A 73 -8.52 -9.85 -17.74
N GLU A 74 -8.39 -8.57 -17.38
CA GLU A 74 -8.97 -7.99 -16.17
C GLU A 74 -9.97 -6.90 -16.59
N TYR A 75 -11.20 -6.98 -16.08
CA TYR A 75 -12.26 -6.02 -16.38
C TYR A 75 -12.71 -5.36 -15.08
N VAL A 76 -12.80 -4.03 -15.11
CA VAL A 76 -13.44 -3.25 -14.04
C VAL A 76 -14.78 -2.76 -14.60
N LEU A 77 -15.87 -3.17 -13.96
CA LEU A 77 -17.22 -2.76 -14.35
C LEU A 77 -17.73 -1.69 -13.40
N GLU A 78 -17.94 -0.49 -13.92
CA GLU A 78 -18.57 0.59 -13.18
C GLU A 78 -20.09 0.51 -13.35
N VAL A 79 -20.78 0.11 -12.28
CA VAL A 79 -22.24 -0.04 -12.28
C VAL A 79 -22.89 1.10 -11.52
N ARG A 80 -23.79 1.83 -12.17
CA ARG A 80 -24.56 2.90 -11.53
C ARG A 80 -25.54 2.32 -10.51
N MET A 81 -25.60 2.93 -9.33
CA MET A 81 -26.64 2.61 -8.35
C MET A 81 -28.02 2.97 -8.90
N THR A 82 -29.01 2.13 -8.58
CA THR A 82 -30.41 2.42 -8.85
C THR A 82 -30.91 3.54 -7.93
N PRO A 83 -31.98 4.28 -8.30
CA PRO A 83 -32.50 5.36 -7.48
C PRO A 83 -32.86 4.94 -6.05
N ILE A 84 -33.33 3.69 -5.84
CA ILE A 84 -33.66 3.18 -4.50
C ILE A 84 -32.40 2.92 -3.67
N GLN A 85 -31.33 2.39 -4.27
CA GLN A 85 -30.04 2.20 -3.60
C GLN A 85 -29.44 3.52 -3.16
N CYS A 86 -29.49 4.55 -4.02
CA CYS A 86 -29.04 5.90 -3.66
C CYS A 86 -29.80 6.44 -2.43
N LYS A 87 -31.13 6.30 -2.42
CA LYS A 87 -31.96 6.77 -1.29
C LYS A 87 -31.65 6.05 0.01
N LEU A 88 -31.54 4.72 -0.03
CA LEU A 88 -31.23 3.91 1.16
C LEU A 88 -29.82 4.21 1.68
N TYR A 89 -28.85 4.37 0.78
CA TYR A 89 -27.48 4.71 1.15
C TYR A 89 -27.38 6.10 1.78
N GLN A 90 -28.07 7.10 1.19
CA GLN A 90 -28.13 8.44 1.77
C GLN A 90 -28.79 8.44 3.14
N TYR A 91 -29.94 7.75 3.29
CA TYR A 91 -30.61 7.62 4.58
C TYR A 91 -29.69 7.00 5.64
N TYR A 92 -28.96 5.94 5.28
CA TYR A 92 -27.97 5.34 6.18
C TYR A 92 -26.88 6.32 6.62
N LEU A 93 -26.29 7.07 5.68
CA LEU A 93 -25.26 8.07 5.98
C LEU A 93 -25.78 9.19 6.89
N ASP A 94 -27.00 9.67 6.67
CA ASP A 94 -27.60 10.75 7.44
C ASP A 94 -27.95 10.33 8.89
N HIS A 95 -28.14 9.04 9.14
CA HIS A 95 -28.55 8.49 10.44
C HIS A 95 -27.42 7.70 11.13
N LEU A 96 -26.19 7.82 10.62
CA LEU A 96 -25.02 7.20 11.22
C LEU A 96 -24.55 8.04 12.42
N THR A 97 -24.99 7.68 13.62
CA THR A 97 -24.42 8.12 14.91
C THR A 97 -23.20 7.32 15.31
#